data_AF-A0A410P3A9-F1
#
_entry.id   AF-A0A410P3A9-F1
#
_cell.length_a   1.000
_cell.length_b   1.000
_cell.length_c   1.000
_cell.angle_alpha   90.00
_cell.angle_beta   90.00
_cell.angle_gamma   90.00
#
_symmetry.space_group_name_H-M   'P 1'
#
loop_
_entity.id
_entity.type
_entity.pdbx_description
1 polymer ?
#
loop_
_entity_poly.entity_id
_entity_poly.type
_entity_poly.pdbx_seq_one_letter_code
_entity_poly.pdbx_strand_id
1 'polypeptide(L)'
;MMRRRALGLLCGVALFVAGCATVSETGDRYRAAIQAFRNDQSYFAFMHLKAIVKDDPNSPYAPAAAFALGEYYFDNADTLNAIKTLSDYVSRYPKDKGVVFAKLIIYKIITGIKKDERLSEEQAALIKEIRKELFSQPLFLIFYDRKIPRSYKSIFDHSYLVYDYVDKIKVFRDDKNFLELSP
;
A
#
# COMPACT_ATOMS: atom_id res chain seq x y z
N MET A 1 5.24 71.18 -15.09
CA MET A 1 5.52 70.05 -16.01
C MET A 1 6.07 68.89 -15.20
N MET A 2 5.21 67.96 -14.77
CA MET A 2 5.59 66.77 -13.99
C MET A 2 4.61 65.65 -14.34
N ARG A 3 5.14 64.47 -14.67
CA ARG A 3 4.59 63.15 -14.26
C ARG A 3 5.53 62.03 -14.73
N ARG A 4 6.32 61.53 -13.78
CA ARG A 4 7.06 60.25 -13.89
C ARG A 4 6.04 59.12 -13.86
N ARG A 5 6.12 58.19 -14.82
CA ARG A 5 5.31 56.96 -14.83
C ARG A 5 5.97 55.93 -13.91
N ALA A 6 5.26 55.53 -12.86
CA ALA A 6 5.58 54.35 -12.07
C ALA A 6 5.05 53.12 -12.82
N LEU A 7 5.95 52.27 -13.32
CA LEU A 7 5.63 50.97 -13.88
C LEU A 7 5.67 49.97 -12.71
N GLY A 8 4.50 49.71 -12.13
CA GLY A 8 4.34 48.77 -11.03
C GLY A 8 4.45 47.33 -11.51
N LEU A 9 5.36 46.57 -10.90
CA LEU A 9 5.40 45.11 -10.88
C LEU A 9 4.01 44.56 -10.52
N LEU A 10 3.37 43.84 -11.45
CA LEU A 10 2.24 42.98 -11.13
C LEU A 10 2.78 41.63 -10.69
N CYS A 11 2.79 41.46 -9.36
CA CYS A 11 3.18 40.27 -8.64
C CYS A 11 2.43 39.04 -9.15
N GLY A 12 3.19 38.00 -9.48
CA GLY A 12 2.68 36.63 -9.57
C GLY A 12 2.34 36.11 -8.17
N VAL A 13 1.06 35.91 -7.90
CA VAL A 13 0.56 35.04 -6.82
C VAL A 13 -0.79 34.47 -7.28
N ALA A 14 -0.79 33.39 -8.07
CA ALA A 14 -2.02 32.73 -8.48
C ALA A 14 -1.94 31.19 -8.53
N LEU A 15 -0.96 30.56 -7.86
CA LEU A 15 -0.77 29.10 -7.95
C LEU A 15 -0.83 28.32 -6.64
N PHE A 16 -1.14 28.94 -5.50
CA PHE A 16 -1.07 28.24 -4.19
C PHE A 16 -2.41 27.86 -3.53
N VAL A 17 -3.56 28.25 -4.07
CA VAL A 17 -4.86 27.99 -3.39
C VAL A 17 -5.42 26.60 -3.71
N ALA A 18 -5.05 25.99 -4.84
CA ALA A 18 -5.60 24.69 -5.25
C ALA A 18 -5.13 23.51 -4.38
N GLY A 19 -3.95 23.60 -3.76
CA GLY A 19 -3.37 22.49 -2.99
C GLY A 19 -4.05 22.24 -1.64
N CYS A 20 -4.57 23.27 -0.96
CA CYS A 20 -5.21 23.09 0.34
C CYS A 20 -6.65 22.57 0.23
N ALA A 21 -7.37 22.92 -0.83
CA ALA A 21 -8.76 22.51 -1.03
C ALA A 21 -8.87 21.01 -1.31
N THR A 22 -8.00 20.46 -2.17
CA THR A 22 -8.01 19.03 -2.50
C THR A 22 -7.62 18.16 -1.31
N VAL A 23 -6.66 18.60 -0.49
CA VAL A 23 -6.24 17.86 0.72
C VAL A 23 -7.37 17.74 1.74
N SER A 24 -8.20 18.79 1.90
CA SER A 24 -9.37 18.73 2.78
C SER A 24 -10.42 17.74 2.27
N GLU A 25 -10.77 17.81 0.98
CA GLU A 25 -11.77 16.93 0.36
C GLU A 25 -11.33 15.46 0.36
N THR A 26 -10.08 15.18 0.00
CA THR A 26 -9.52 13.82 0.03
C THR A 26 -9.48 13.26 1.45
N GLY A 27 -9.20 14.12 2.44
CA GLY A 27 -9.27 13.76 3.86
C GLY A 27 -10.69 13.42 4.32
N ASP A 28 -11.72 14.14 3.85
CA ASP A 28 -13.12 13.81 4.12
C ASP A 28 -13.51 12.46 3.53
N ARG A 29 -13.13 12.20 2.27
CA ARG A 29 -13.36 10.89 1.63
C ARG A 29 -12.67 9.76 2.38
N TYR A 30 -11.45 9.99 2.89
CA TYR A 30 -10.71 9.00 3.65
C TYR A 30 -11.40 8.67 4.98
N ARG A 31 -11.90 9.68 5.69
CA ARG A 31 -12.70 9.49 6.91
C ARG A 31 -14.01 8.76 6.61
N ALA A 32 -14.68 9.12 5.52
CA ALA A 32 -15.91 8.44 5.08
C ALA A 32 -15.65 6.95 4.79
N ALA A 33 -14.52 6.61 4.18
CA ALA A 33 -14.12 5.21 3.96
C ALA A 33 -13.97 4.43 5.28
N ILE A 34 -13.26 4.99 6.26
CA ILE A 34 -13.10 4.38 7.59
C ILE A 34 -14.45 4.20 8.27
N GLN A 35 -15.31 5.22 8.22
CA GLN A 35 -16.63 5.16 8.85
C GLN A 35 -17.52 4.11 8.19
N ALA A 36 -17.53 4.05 6.86
CA ALA A 36 -18.26 3.03 6.11
C ALA A 36 -17.78 1.62 6.48
N PHE A 37 -16.46 1.40 6.54
CA PHE A 37 -15.92 0.10 6.96
C PHE A 37 -16.37 -0.28 8.38
N ARG A 38 -16.32 0.65 9.33
CA ARG A 38 -16.79 0.44 10.71
C ARG A 38 -18.29 0.16 10.83
N ASN A 39 -19.07 0.56 9.83
CA ASN A 39 -20.51 0.32 9.75
C ASN A 39 -20.83 -0.95 8.94
N ASP A 40 -19.86 -1.85 8.72
CA ASP A 40 -19.97 -3.05 7.88
C ASP A 40 -20.35 -2.76 6.41
N GLN A 41 -20.10 -1.53 5.96
CA GLN A 41 -20.40 -1.04 4.60
C GLN A 41 -19.14 -1.10 3.73
N SER A 42 -18.47 -2.26 3.67
CA SER A 42 -17.17 -2.45 3.00
C SER A 42 -17.17 -2.04 1.53
N TYR A 43 -18.29 -2.21 0.82
CA TYR A 43 -18.42 -1.74 -0.57
C TYR A 43 -18.35 -0.21 -0.68
N PHE A 44 -19.04 0.52 0.21
CA PHE A 44 -18.98 1.98 0.22
C PHE A 44 -17.59 2.48 0.63
N ALA A 45 -16.95 1.80 1.59
CA ALA A 45 -15.57 2.08 1.96
C ALA A 45 -14.63 1.93 0.73
N PHE A 46 -14.75 0.82 0.01
CA PHE A 46 -14.03 0.58 -1.25
C PHE A 46 -14.26 1.71 -2.26
N MET A 47 -15.50 2.17 -2.46
CA MET A 47 -15.80 3.25 -3.41
C MET A 47 -15.13 4.57 -3.04
N HIS A 48 -15.12 4.94 -1.75
CA HIS A 48 -14.42 6.14 -1.29
C HIS A 48 -12.90 6.04 -1.49
N LEU A 49 -12.30 4.89 -1.17
CA LEU A 49 -10.86 4.67 -1.36
C LEU A 49 -10.48 4.66 -2.85
N LYS A 50 -11.31 4.04 -3.70
CA LYS A 50 -11.12 4.02 -5.15
C LYS A 50 -11.12 5.43 -5.74
N ALA A 51 -11.99 6.30 -5.26
CA ALA A 51 -12.01 7.70 -5.67
C ALA A 51 -10.73 8.43 -5.27
N ILE A 52 -10.21 8.23 -4.04
CA ILE A 52 -8.94 8.83 -3.60
C ILE A 52 -7.78 8.44 -4.52
N VAL A 53 -7.62 7.14 -4.79
CA VAL A 53 -6.51 6.64 -5.61
C VAL A 53 -6.59 7.11 -7.06
N LYS A 54 -7.81 7.33 -7.57
CA LYS A 54 -8.05 7.80 -8.94
C LYS A 54 -7.90 9.31 -9.07
N ASP A 55 -8.55 10.06 -8.20
CA ASP A 55 -8.74 11.50 -8.34
C ASP A 55 -7.60 12.29 -7.67
N ASP A 56 -6.97 11.73 -6.63
CA ASP A 56 -5.87 12.36 -5.88
C ASP A 56 -4.74 11.38 -5.51
N PRO A 57 -4.04 10.80 -6.51
CA PRO A 57 -3.03 9.73 -6.31
C PRO A 57 -1.77 10.18 -5.56
N ASN A 58 -1.54 11.48 -5.42
CA ASN A 58 -0.37 12.05 -4.73
C ASN A 58 -0.71 12.53 -3.31
N SER A 59 -1.97 12.42 -2.89
CA SER A 59 -2.37 12.77 -1.53
C SER A 59 -1.67 11.90 -0.48
N PRO A 60 -1.54 12.40 0.76
CA PRO A 60 -1.02 11.59 1.88
C PRO A 60 -1.90 10.36 2.20
N TYR A 61 -3.13 10.31 1.68
CA TYR A 61 -4.08 9.21 1.89
C TYR A 61 -4.01 8.13 0.81
N ALA A 62 -3.48 8.47 -0.37
CA ALA A 62 -3.49 7.59 -1.53
C ALA A 62 -2.72 6.27 -1.32
N PRO A 63 -1.53 6.22 -0.68
CA PRO A 63 -0.85 4.95 -0.45
C PRO A 63 -1.68 3.99 0.41
N ALA A 64 -2.21 4.47 1.54
CA ALA A 64 -3.03 3.65 2.43
C ALA A 64 -4.33 3.20 1.75
N ALA A 65 -4.96 4.08 0.96
CA ALA A 65 -6.15 3.74 0.18
C ALA A 65 -5.86 2.67 -0.87
N ALA A 66 -4.75 2.81 -1.61
CA ALA A 66 -4.36 1.85 -2.64
C ALA A 66 -4.02 0.46 -2.08
N PHE A 67 -3.32 0.41 -0.93
CA PHE A 67 -3.09 -0.84 -0.22
C PHE A 67 -4.40 -1.52 0.18
N ALA A 68 -5.31 -0.76 0.81
CA ALA A 68 -6.61 -1.27 1.26
C ALA A 68 -7.49 -1.74 0.09
N LEU A 69 -7.45 -1.10 -1.08
CA LEU A 69 -8.14 -1.61 -2.28
C LEU A 69 -7.62 -2.99 -2.70
N GLY A 70 -6.31 -3.20 -2.61
CA GLY A 70 -5.70 -4.51 -2.86
C GLY A 70 -6.14 -5.57 -1.86
N GLU A 71 -6.21 -5.22 -0.57
CA GLU A 71 -6.77 -6.09 0.47
C GLU A 71 -8.23 -6.44 0.22
N TYR A 72 -9.06 -5.46 -0.15
CA TYR A 72 -10.46 -5.69 -0.47
C TYR A 72 -10.62 -6.80 -1.51
N TYR A 73 -9.88 -6.70 -2.63
CA TYR A 73 -9.95 -7.73 -3.66
C TYR A 73 -9.45 -9.08 -3.16
N PHE A 74 -8.37 -9.08 -2.37
CA PHE A 74 -7.84 -10.31 -1.78
C PHE A 74 -8.85 -11.00 -0.86
N ASP A 75 -9.54 -10.25 0.00
CA ASP A 75 -10.55 -10.78 0.92
C ASP A 75 -11.81 -11.28 0.23
N ASN A 76 -12.13 -10.69 -0.93
CA ASN A 76 -13.22 -11.14 -1.78
C ASN A 76 -12.80 -12.24 -2.76
N ALA A 77 -11.63 -12.85 -2.57
CA ALA A 77 -11.05 -13.90 -3.42
C ALA A 77 -10.86 -13.50 -4.90
N ASP A 78 -10.88 -12.21 -5.21
CA ASP A 78 -10.60 -11.66 -6.54
C ASP A 78 -9.08 -11.51 -6.72
N THR A 79 -8.43 -12.65 -6.96
CA THR A 79 -6.97 -12.76 -7.01
C THR A 79 -6.35 -11.93 -8.14
N LEU A 80 -7.03 -11.82 -9.29
CA LEU A 80 -6.56 -11.05 -10.44
C LEU A 80 -6.52 -9.56 -10.13
N ASN A 81 -7.62 -8.99 -9.61
CA ASN A 81 -7.65 -7.58 -9.26
C ASN A 81 -6.77 -7.28 -8.04
N ALA A 82 -6.64 -8.22 -7.10
CA ALA A 82 -5.73 -8.10 -5.97
C ALA A 82 -4.26 -7.98 -6.41
N ILE A 83 -3.77 -8.92 -7.23
CA ILE A 83 -2.39 -8.87 -7.76
C ILE A 83 -2.17 -7.57 -8.51
N LYS A 84 -3.08 -7.21 -9.44
CA LYS A 84 -2.93 -5.99 -10.23
C LYS A 84 -2.85 -4.74 -9.35
N THR A 85 -3.80 -4.58 -8.43
CA THR A 85 -3.91 -3.40 -7.56
C THR A 85 -2.71 -3.29 -6.62
N LEU A 86 -2.26 -4.41 -6.04
CA LEU A 86 -1.10 -4.43 -5.15
C LEU A 86 0.22 -4.21 -5.90
N SER A 87 0.36 -4.73 -7.11
CA SER A 87 1.53 -4.46 -7.97
C SER A 87 1.60 -2.98 -8.36
N ASP A 88 0.47 -2.38 -8.75
CA ASP A 88 0.37 -0.95 -9.04
C ASP A 88 0.75 -0.12 -7.81
N TYR A 89 0.30 -0.52 -6.62
CA TYR A 89 0.64 0.10 -5.35
C TYR A 89 2.16 0.03 -5.05
N VAL A 90 2.76 -1.16 -5.19
CA VAL A 90 4.21 -1.36 -4.98
C VAL A 90 5.04 -0.49 -5.92
N SER A 91 4.60 -0.36 -7.18
CA SER A 91 5.27 0.45 -8.19
C SER A 91 5.14 1.95 -7.91
N ARG A 92 3.93 2.42 -7.54
CA ARG A 92 3.64 3.85 -7.36
C ARG A 92 4.11 4.39 -6.01
N TYR A 93 4.11 3.58 -4.97
CA TYR A 93 4.45 3.98 -3.60
C TYR A 93 5.58 3.13 -3.00
N PRO A 94 6.75 3.01 -3.66
CA PRO A 94 7.78 2.03 -3.32
C PRO A 94 8.42 2.20 -1.94
N LYS A 95 8.21 3.36 -1.29
CA LYS A 95 8.73 3.69 0.05
C LYS A 95 7.69 3.58 1.15
N ASP A 96 6.44 3.25 0.82
CA ASP A 96 5.38 3.12 1.82
C ASP A 96 5.62 1.88 2.70
N LYS A 97 5.24 1.98 3.98
CA LYS A 97 5.40 0.88 4.96
C LYS A 97 4.62 -0.37 4.57
N GLY A 98 3.50 -0.23 3.85
CA GLY A 98 2.67 -1.33 3.38
C GLY A 98 3.30 -2.16 2.24
N VAL A 99 4.37 -1.67 1.59
CA VAL A 99 4.97 -2.32 0.40
C VAL A 99 5.40 -3.76 0.66
N VAL A 100 6.05 -4.02 1.79
CA VAL A 100 6.47 -5.38 2.15
C VAL A 100 5.27 -6.31 2.31
N PHE A 101 4.18 -5.82 2.89
CA PHE A 101 2.95 -6.59 3.10
C PHE A 101 2.21 -6.84 1.79
N ALA A 102 2.19 -5.87 0.88
CA ALA A 102 1.60 -6.02 -0.45
C ALA A 102 2.31 -7.13 -1.23
N LYS A 103 3.65 -7.13 -1.20
CA LYS A 103 4.48 -8.20 -1.80
C LYS A 103 4.17 -9.57 -1.18
N LEU A 104 3.99 -9.64 0.15
CA LEU A 104 3.64 -10.90 0.83
C LEU A 104 2.23 -11.41 0.47
N ILE A 105 1.25 -10.51 0.30
CA ILE A 105 -0.10 -10.87 -0.18
C ILE A 105 0.00 -11.39 -1.62
N ILE A 106 0.65 -10.66 -2.53
CA ILE A 106 0.89 -11.10 -3.92
C ILE A 106 1.57 -12.48 -3.93
N TYR A 107 2.61 -12.66 -3.14
CA TYR A 107 3.32 -13.93 -3.02
C TYR A 107 2.38 -15.06 -2.61
N LYS A 108 1.57 -14.84 -1.57
CA LYS A 108 0.59 -15.82 -1.08
C LYS A 108 -0.43 -16.19 -2.16
N ILE A 109 -0.94 -15.21 -2.91
CA ILE A 109 -1.90 -15.44 -3.99
C ILE A 109 -1.25 -16.33 -5.06
N ILE A 110 -0.10 -15.92 -5.62
CA ILE A 110 0.54 -16.61 -6.74
C ILE A 110 1.00 -18.02 -6.34
N THR A 111 1.55 -18.19 -5.14
CA THR A 111 1.96 -19.52 -4.66
C THR A 111 0.78 -20.40 -4.24
N GLY A 112 -0.36 -19.81 -3.91
CA GLY A 112 -1.65 -20.50 -3.82
C GLY A 112 -2.06 -21.08 -5.17
N ILE A 113 -2.09 -20.23 -6.22
CA ILE A 113 -2.42 -20.64 -7.59
C ILE A 113 -1.48 -21.75 -8.07
N LYS A 114 -0.18 -21.69 -7.77
CA LYS A 114 0.80 -22.73 -8.15
C LYS A 114 0.40 -24.15 -7.70
N LYS A 115 -0.33 -24.29 -6.60
CA LYS A 115 -0.80 -25.61 -6.15
C LYS A 115 -1.83 -26.20 -7.10
N ASP A 116 -2.56 -25.33 -7.80
CA ASP A 116 -3.72 -25.68 -8.61
C ASP A 116 -3.41 -25.61 -10.12
N GLU A 117 -2.51 -24.71 -10.56
CA GLU A 117 -2.20 -24.44 -11.98
C GLU A 117 -0.75 -23.97 -12.25
N ARG A 118 -0.33 -23.96 -13.52
CA ARG A 118 1.01 -23.48 -13.94
C ARG A 118 1.07 -21.95 -13.95
N LEU A 119 2.07 -21.39 -13.28
CA LEU A 119 2.33 -19.94 -13.24
C LEU A 119 2.63 -19.37 -14.62
N SER A 120 2.22 -18.12 -14.87
CA SER A 120 2.72 -17.35 -16.01
C SER A 120 4.19 -16.96 -15.79
N GLU A 121 4.92 -16.70 -16.87
CA GLU A 121 6.33 -16.23 -16.80
C GLU A 121 6.47 -14.94 -15.99
N GLU A 122 5.50 -14.03 -16.12
CA GLU A 122 5.43 -12.78 -15.36
C GLU A 122 5.29 -13.04 -13.85
N GLN A 123 4.37 -13.94 -13.47
CA GLN A 123 4.17 -14.32 -12.07
C GLN A 123 5.41 -15.02 -11.49
N ALA A 124 6.06 -15.89 -12.27
CA ALA A 124 7.29 -16.55 -11.86
C ALA A 124 8.44 -15.55 -11.62
N ALA A 125 8.60 -14.57 -12.51
CA ALA A 125 9.56 -13.48 -12.36
C ALA A 125 9.28 -12.63 -11.12
N LEU A 126 8.02 -12.25 -10.90
CA LEU A 126 7.59 -11.47 -9.74
C LEU A 126 7.87 -12.21 -8.42
N ILE A 127 7.58 -13.51 -8.35
CA ILE A 127 7.91 -14.34 -7.18
C ILE A 127 9.42 -14.39 -6.93
N LYS A 128 10.22 -14.54 -7.99
CA LYS A 128 11.69 -14.56 -7.87
C LYS A 128 12.21 -13.24 -7.32
N GLU A 129 11.67 -12.11 -7.79
CA GLU A 129 12.02 -10.78 -7.29
C GLU A 129 11.65 -10.60 -5.82
N ILE A 130 10.40 -10.93 -5.45
CA ILE A 130 9.91 -10.84 -4.06
C ILE A 130 10.78 -11.71 -3.13
N ARG A 131 11.07 -12.96 -3.51
CA ARG A 131 11.96 -13.82 -2.69
C ARG A 131 13.35 -13.22 -2.56
N LYS A 132 13.92 -12.76 -3.67
CA LYS A 132 15.24 -12.12 -3.65
C LYS A 132 15.24 -10.97 -2.66
N GLU A 133 14.29 -10.04 -2.73
CA GLU A 133 14.24 -8.90 -1.83
C GLU A 133 14.05 -9.30 -0.36
N LEU A 134 13.12 -10.22 -0.07
CA LEU A 134 12.83 -10.68 1.29
C LEU A 134 14.03 -11.35 1.96
N PHE A 135 14.83 -12.12 1.20
CA PHE A 135 15.99 -12.87 1.72
C PHE A 135 17.35 -12.21 1.43
N SER A 136 17.41 -11.08 0.72
CA SER A 136 18.67 -10.36 0.44
C SER A 136 19.13 -9.47 1.59
N GLN A 137 18.36 -9.35 2.68
CA GLN A 137 18.79 -8.54 3.82
C GLN A 137 20.04 -9.19 4.44
N PRO A 138 21.17 -8.46 4.55
CA PRO A 138 22.40 -9.07 4.96
C PRO A 138 22.29 -9.52 6.42
N LEU A 139 22.70 -10.77 6.64
CA LEU A 139 22.71 -11.48 7.92
C LEU A 139 23.76 -10.88 8.89
N PHE A 140 23.78 -9.56 9.07
CA PHE A 140 24.72 -8.91 9.97
C PHE A 140 24.29 -9.17 11.41
N LEU A 141 25.09 -10.02 12.06
CA LEU A 141 25.27 -10.17 13.50
C LEU A 141 24.11 -10.84 14.24
N ILE A 142 24.17 -12.16 14.20
CA ILE A 142 23.39 -13.15 14.92
C ILE A 142 23.73 -13.11 16.41
N PHE A 143 23.59 -12.00 17.13
CA PHE A 143 23.65 -12.03 18.59
C PHE A 143 22.73 -10.97 19.18
N TYR A 144 21.73 -11.44 19.93
CA TYR A 144 20.97 -10.68 20.92
C TYR A 144 20.26 -9.41 20.42
N ASP A 145 19.06 -9.58 19.89
CA ASP A 145 17.84 -9.06 20.51
C ASP A 145 16.64 -9.51 19.68
N ARG A 146 15.49 -9.73 20.32
CA ARG A 146 14.24 -10.02 19.60
C ARG A 146 13.96 -8.83 18.69
N LYS A 147 14.29 -8.95 17.39
CA LYS A 147 13.94 -7.91 16.41
C LYS A 147 12.45 -7.66 16.52
N ILE A 148 12.09 -6.42 16.85
CA ILE A 148 10.70 -5.98 16.90
C ILE A 148 10.09 -6.35 15.54
N PRO A 149 8.97 -7.09 15.50
CA PRO A 149 8.37 -7.49 14.23
C PRO A 149 8.03 -6.25 13.41
N ARG A 150 8.23 -6.33 12.09
CA ARG A 150 7.66 -5.31 11.21
C ARG A 150 6.15 -5.41 11.34
N SER A 151 5.51 -4.30 11.68
CA SER A 151 4.07 -4.23 11.86
C SER A 151 3.43 -3.23 10.90
N TYR A 152 2.22 -3.54 10.48
CA TYR A 152 1.38 -2.64 9.70
C TYR A 152 -0.08 -2.87 10.06
N LYS A 153 -0.82 -1.78 10.18
CA LYS A 153 -2.25 -1.80 10.43
C LYS A 153 -2.94 -1.09 9.29
N SER A 154 -3.83 -1.78 8.60
CA SER A 154 -4.53 -1.22 7.44
C SER A 154 -5.80 -0.47 7.82
N ILE A 155 -6.40 0.17 6.82
CA ILE A 155 -7.67 0.91 6.96
C ILE A 155 -8.81 -0.03 7.36
N PHE A 156 -8.78 -1.27 6.87
CA PHE A 156 -9.77 -2.31 7.18
C PHE A 156 -9.44 -3.08 8.46
N ASP A 157 -8.72 -2.43 9.38
CA ASP A 157 -8.35 -2.95 10.70
C ASP A 157 -7.50 -4.24 10.67
N HIS A 158 -7.05 -4.68 9.49
CA HIS A 158 -6.17 -5.83 9.40
C HIS A 158 -4.82 -5.53 10.04
N SER A 159 -4.41 -6.41 10.95
CA SER A 159 -3.10 -6.34 11.58
C SER A 159 -2.13 -7.28 10.87
N TYR A 160 -0.97 -6.77 10.49
CA TYR A 160 0.09 -7.58 9.90
C TYR A 160 1.33 -7.54 10.77
N LEU A 161 1.92 -8.72 11.01
CA LEU A 161 3.18 -8.87 11.71
C LEU A 161 4.12 -9.75 10.90
N VAL A 162 5.35 -9.29 10.69
CA VAL A 162 6.41 -10.06 10.04
C VAL A 162 7.58 -10.23 11.00
N TYR A 163 7.88 -11.50 11.28
CA TYR A 163 9.04 -11.92 12.05
C TYR A 163 10.09 -12.49 11.10
N ASP A 164 11.24 -11.82 11.02
CA ASP A 164 12.40 -12.28 10.27
C ASP A 164 13.28 -13.13 11.19
N TYR A 165 13.26 -14.45 10.99
CA TYR A 165 14.18 -15.41 11.62
C TYR A 165 15.39 -15.64 10.70
N VAL A 166 16.40 -16.32 11.22
CA VAL A 166 17.61 -16.67 10.45
C VAL A 166 17.28 -17.61 9.28
N ASP A 167 16.36 -18.55 9.51
CA ASP A 167 16.04 -19.66 8.61
C ASP A 167 14.67 -19.50 7.91
N LYS A 168 13.89 -18.48 8.31
CA LYS A 168 12.55 -18.25 7.77
C LYS A 168 11.98 -16.87 8.06
N ILE A 169 10.92 -16.54 7.34
CA ILE A 169 10.06 -15.40 7.60
C ILE A 169 8.68 -15.92 7.98
N LYS A 170 8.15 -15.51 9.13
CA LYS A 170 6.76 -15.78 9.51
C LYS A 170 5.93 -14.52 9.41
N VAL A 171 4.80 -14.63 8.73
CA VAL A 171 3.84 -13.55 8.54
C VAL A 171 2.53 -13.94 9.22
N PHE A 172 2.01 -13.01 9.99
CA PHE A 172 0.68 -13.11 10.59
C PHE A 172 -0.21 -12.03 10.02
N ARG A 173 -1.48 -12.37 9.83
CA ARG A 173 -2.57 -11.45 9.53
C ARG A 173 -3.71 -11.71 10.50
N ASP A 174 -4.13 -10.70 11.25
CA ASP A 174 -5.18 -10.79 12.26
C ASP A 174 -4.90 -11.92 13.28
N ASP A 175 -3.66 -11.92 13.79
CA ASP A 175 -3.10 -12.92 14.73
C ASP A 175 -3.09 -14.37 14.23
N LYS A 176 -3.49 -14.61 12.98
CA LYS A 176 -3.47 -15.93 12.34
C LYS A 176 -2.23 -16.07 11.48
N ASN A 177 -1.68 -17.28 11.43
CA ASN A 177 -0.60 -17.58 10.49
C ASN A 177 -1.09 -17.32 9.07
N PHE A 178 -0.42 -16.40 8.39
CA PHE A 178 -0.75 -16.00 7.04
C PHE A 178 0.16 -16.65 6.01
N LEU A 179 1.47 -16.69 6.29
CA LEU A 179 2.49 -17.21 5.39
C LEU A 179 3.75 -17.57 6.20
N GLU A 180 4.41 -18.66 5.84
CA GLU A 180 5.75 -19.03 6.31
C GLU A 180 6.63 -19.25 5.09
N LEU A 181 7.79 -18.59 5.05
CA LEU A 181 8.73 -18.63 3.93
C LEU A 181 10.09 -19.09 4.43
N SER A 182 10.72 -20.02 3.71
CA SER A 182 12.13 -20.37 3.90
C SER A 182 12.97 -19.92 2.69
N PRO A 183 14.28 -19.71 2.87
CA PRO A 183 15.23 -19.35 1.82
C PRO A 183 15.17 -20.25 0.57
#